data_AF-A0A7K7YIZ6-F1
#
_entry.id   AF-A0A7K7YIZ6-F1
#
_cell.length_a   1.000
_cell.length_b   1.000
_cell.length_c   1.000
_cell.angle_alpha   90.00
_cell.angle_beta   90.00
_cell.angle_gamma   90.00
#
_symmetry.space_group_name_H-M   'P 1'
#
loop_
_entity.id
_entity.type
_entity.pdbx_description
1 polymer ?
#
loop_
_entity_poly.entity_id
_entity_poly.type
_entity_poly.pdbx_seq_one_letter_code
_entity_poly.pdbx_strand_id
1 'polypeptide(L)'
;MAAAWQDVVRDAAAVREAAAVAVDAALLAGVLMRTGEQPHASDVVNYAPFTLLPSAVPRALFEQAYAVQQDFNLLVDAVSQNKEFLEQTLASTIKVDDFTARLFRIYTQVLEEGLAQTVFLGINRSDYMFDCGLDGTAALRQIEINTIAASFGGLTSRTADVHRLVLNVLGKTEEASHLLPNNPAKGLALGIAKAWELYGSQRAVVMFLVEEVQRNIFDQRCVENELWNRNIRVVRKRFRDVFEQGSLDASRRLYVDGQEVAVVYYREGYVPQVYDQQNWEARLLLERSRAVKCPDIATQLAGTKKVQQELSRPGTLEKLLPGHPEAVTRIRATFAGLYSLDKGEEGDRITATAIADPDRFVLKPQREGGG
;
A
#
# COMPACT_ATOMS: atom_id res chain seq x y z
N MET A 1 24.90 -3.74 -10.49
CA MET A 1 23.80 -4.72 -10.22
C MET A 1 23.55 -5.69 -11.38
N ALA A 2 23.71 -5.30 -12.65
CA ALA A 2 23.46 -6.16 -13.83
C ALA A 2 24.43 -7.37 -14.03
N ALA A 3 25.32 -7.66 -13.08
CA ALA A 3 26.36 -8.67 -13.22
C ALA A 3 26.03 -10.02 -12.55
N ALA A 4 25.08 -10.06 -11.59
CA ALA A 4 24.91 -11.22 -10.70
C ALA A 4 24.48 -12.50 -11.42
N TRP A 5 23.80 -12.39 -12.56
CA TRP A 5 23.19 -13.53 -13.27
C TRP A 5 23.60 -13.63 -14.74
N GLN A 6 24.65 -12.93 -15.16
CA GLN A 6 25.01 -12.88 -16.59
C GLN A 6 25.42 -14.24 -17.16
N ASP A 7 26.06 -15.07 -16.35
CA ASP A 7 26.42 -16.45 -16.68
C ASP A 7 25.17 -17.29 -16.97
N VAL A 8 24.17 -17.22 -16.10
CA VAL A 8 22.90 -17.96 -16.25
C VAL A 8 22.13 -17.45 -17.47
N VAL A 9 21.96 -16.13 -17.61
CA VAL A 9 21.13 -15.54 -18.68
C VAL A 9 21.72 -15.77 -20.08
N ARG A 10 23.03 -15.99 -20.19
CA ARG A 10 23.69 -16.33 -21.48
C ARG A 10 23.44 -17.77 -21.92
N ASP A 11 23.10 -18.67 -21.01
CA ASP A 11 22.73 -20.05 -21.34
C ASP A 11 21.22 -20.17 -21.59
N ALA A 12 20.84 -20.07 -22.86
CA ALA A 12 19.44 -20.14 -23.27
C ALA A 12 18.77 -21.50 -22.95
N ALA A 13 19.53 -22.59 -22.85
CA ALA A 13 18.97 -23.90 -22.49
C ALA A 13 18.65 -23.94 -21.00
N ALA A 14 19.61 -23.54 -20.16
CA ALA A 14 19.41 -23.44 -18.72
C ALA A 14 18.27 -22.49 -18.35
N VAL A 15 18.15 -21.33 -19.02
CA VAL A 15 17.04 -20.38 -18.81
C VAL A 15 15.69 -21.01 -19.13
N ARG A 16 15.56 -21.76 -20.23
CA ARG A 16 14.30 -22.40 -20.61
C ARG A 16 13.88 -23.47 -19.61
N GLU A 17 14.83 -24.30 -19.18
CA GLU A 17 14.58 -25.34 -18.18
C GLU A 17 14.19 -24.72 -16.83
N ALA A 18 14.96 -23.74 -16.35
CA ALA A 18 14.66 -23.03 -15.11
C ALA A 18 13.32 -22.29 -15.16
N ALA A 19 12.94 -21.71 -16.31
CA ALA A 19 11.66 -21.03 -16.46
C ALA A 19 10.47 -21.99 -16.33
N ALA A 20 10.55 -23.19 -16.91
CA ALA A 20 9.51 -24.20 -16.76
C ALA A 20 9.35 -24.61 -15.28
N VAL A 21 10.47 -24.90 -14.62
CA VAL A 21 10.48 -25.22 -13.17
C VAL A 21 9.92 -24.08 -12.35
N ALA A 22 10.30 -22.84 -12.65
CA ALA A 22 9.86 -21.66 -11.92
C ALA A 22 8.34 -21.46 -12.00
N VAL A 23 7.77 -21.66 -13.19
CA VAL A 23 6.32 -21.57 -13.40
C VAL A 23 5.59 -22.63 -12.57
N ASP A 24 5.99 -23.89 -12.67
CA ASP A 24 5.35 -24.98 -11.91
C ASP A 24 5.50 -24.77 -10.40
N ALA A 25 6.68 -24.32 -9.96
CA ALA A 25 6.94 -23.98 -8.56
C ALA A 25 6.07 -22.83 -8.05
N ALA A 26 5.90 -21.77 -8.85
CA ALA A 26 5.04 -20.64 -8.52
C ALA A 26 3.58 -21.08 -8.37
N LEU A 27 3.10 -21.95 -9.27
CA LEU A 27 1.74 -22.50 -9.18
C LEU A 27 1.56 -23.37 -7.93
N LEU A 28 2.51 -24.28 -7.65
CA LEU A 28 2.50 -25.15 -6.46
C LEU A 28 2.56 -24.34 -5.16
N ALA A 29 3.36 -23.27 -5.13
CA ALA A 29 3.44 -22.36 -3.99
C ALA A 29 2.18 -21.46 -3.87
N GLY A 30 1.33 -21.39 -4.88
CA GLY A 30 0.14 -20.55 -4.89
C GLY A 30 0.42 -19.07 -5.16
N VAL A 31 1.48 -18.75 -5.92
CA VAL A 31 1.74 -17.43 -6.49
C VAL A 31 0.81 -17.22 -7.68
N LEU A 32 -0.48 -17.00 -7.41
CA LEU A 32 -1.57 -17.09 -8.38
C LEU A 32 -2.29 -15.76 -8.60
N MET A 33 -2.85 -15.60 -9.79
CA MET A 33 -3.84 -14.58 -10.14
C MET A 33 -4.94 -15.21 -10.99
N ARG A 34 -6.15 -14.65 -10.92
CA ARG A 34 -7.17 -14.95 -11.94
C ARG A 34 -6.74 -14.36 -13.29
N THR A 35 -7.18 -15.01 -14.35
CA THR A 35 -6.84 -14.61 -15.72
C THR A 35 -7.51 -13.29 -16.09
N GLY A 36 -7.07 -12.68 -17.20
CA GLY A 36 -7.70 -11.47 -17.72
C GLY A 36 -9.10 -11.75 -18.28
N GLU A 37 -9.29 -12.96 -18.81
CA GLU A 37 -10.52 -13.45 -19.42
C GLU A 37 -11.59 -13.82 -18.38
N GLN A 38 -11.17 -14.27 -17.18
CA GLN A 38 -12.08 -14.68 -16.11
C GLN A 38 -11.72 -14.03 -14.76
N PRO A 39 -11.77 -12.70 -14.63
CA PRO A 39 -11.28 -12.00 -13.44
C PRO A 39 -12.19 -12.16 -12.21
N HIS A 40 -13.35 -12.77 -12.36
CA HIS A 40 -14.33 -13.03 -11.29
C HIS A 40 -14.37 -14.49 -10.82
N ALA A 41 -13.79 -15.42 -11.59
CA ALA A 41 -13.84 -16.85 -11.32
C ALA A 41 -12.46 -17.39 -10.96
N SER A 42 -12.41 -18.40 -10.11
CA SER A 42 -11.16 -19.06 -9.72
C SER A 42 -11.02 -20.46 -10.32
N ASP A 43 -11.91 -20.83 -11.25
CA ASP A 43 -11.86 -22.12 -11.96
C ASP A 43 -10.64 -22.18 -12.90
N VAL A 44 -10.24 -21.03 -13.43
CA VAL A 44 -9.01 -20.87 -14.23
C VAL A 44 -8.14 -19.77 -13.62
N VAL A 45 -6.90 -20.12 -13.31
CA VAL A 45 -5.90 -19.22 -12.73
C VAL A 45 -4.58 -19.37 -13.48
N ASN A 46 -3.71 -18.38 -13.33
CA ASN A 46 -2.34 -18.44 -13.83
C ASN A 46 -1.36 -17.90 -12.77
N TYR A 47 -0.06 -18.09 -12.98
CA TYR A 47 0.95 -17.52 -12.09
C TYR A 47 0.88 -15.98 -12.13
N ALA A 48 1.05 -15.35 -10.97
CA ALA A 48 1.30 -13.91 -10.92
C ALA A 48 2.66 -13.61 -11.58
N PRO A 49 2.82 -12.56 -12.39
CA PRO A 49 4.12 -12.24 -12.99
C PRO A 49 5.22 -12.10 -11.93
N PHE A 50 6.37 -12.73 -12.17
CA PHE A 50 7.52 -12.71 -11.27
C PHE A 50 8.84 -12.80 -12.08
N THR A 51 9.96 -12.44 -11.47
CA THR A 51 11.28 -12.58 -12.12
C THR A 51 11.79 -14.01 -11.96
N LEU A 52 12.43 -14.57 -12.99
CA LEU A 52 13.02 -15.91 -12.91
C LEU A 52 14.07 -16.01 -11.79
N LEU A 53 14.92 -14.98 -11.69
CA LEU A 53 15.98 -14.87 -10.69
C LEU A 53 15.72 -13.67 -9.77
N PRO A 54 16.16 -13.73 -8.49
CA PRO A 54 16.01 -12.62 -7.57
C PRO A 54 16.91 -11.45 -7.99
N SER A 55 16.39 -10.23 -7.95
CA SER A 55 17.19 -9.04 -8.26
C SER A 55 18.19 -8.75 -7.14
N ALA A 56 19.44 -8.40 -7.51
CA ALA A 56 20.46 -8.03 -6.53
C ALA A 56 20.10 -6.70 -5.84
N VAL A 57 20.17 -6.68 -4.51
CA VAL A 57 19.89 -5.50 -3.68
C VAL A 57 21.07 -5.25 -2.74
N PRO A 58 21.65 -4.04 -2.68
CA PRO A 58 22.70 -3.72 -1.71
C PRO A 58 22.17 -3.85 -0.27
N ARG A 59 22.86 -4.65 0.55
CA ARG A 59 22.49 -4.92 1.95
C ARG A 59 22.24 -3.63 2.75
N ALA A 60 23.14 -2.66 2.64
CA ALA A 60 23.03 -1.40 3.36
C ALA A 60 21.74 -0.62 3.00
N LEU A 61 21.33 -0.61 1.73
CA LEU A 61 20.11 0.08 1.30
C LEU A 61 18.85 -0.69 1.73
N PHE A 62 18.90 -2.02 1.74
CA PHE A 62 17.84 -2.85 2.30
C PHE A 62 17.65 -2.60 3.80
N GLU A 63 18.74 -2.58 4.57
CA GLU A 63 18.71 -2.31 6.01
C GLU A 63 18.25 -0.87 6.30
N GLN A 64 18.66 0.10 5.48
CA GLN A 64 18.17 1.48 5.55
C GLN A 64 16.63 1.55 5.35
N ALA A 65 16.10 0.86 4.33
CA ALA A 65 14.66 0.82 4.06
C ALA A 65 13.88 0.17 5.21
N TYR A 66 14.41 -0.91 5.79
CA TYR A 66 13.82 -1.56 6.96
C TYR A 66 13.82 -0.65 8.18
N ALA A 67 14.92 0.04 8.46
CA ALA A 67 15.08 0.88 9.64
C ALA A 67 14.13 2.09 9.62
N VAL A 68 13.88 2.68 8.45
CA VAL A 68 13.03 3.89 8.33
C VAL A 68 11.52 3.58 8.31
N GLN A 69 11.11 2.32 8.14
CA GLN A 69 9.69 1.96 8.04
C GLN A 69 8.88 2.36 9.29
N GLN A 70 9.45 2.21 10.50
CA GLN A 70 8.78 2.65 11.72
C GLN A 70 8.67 4.17 11.82
N ASP A 71 9.67 4.90 11.34
CA ASP A 71 9.63 6.36 11.28
C ASP A 71 8.52 6.83 10.31
N PHE A 72 8.36 6.17 9.17
CA PHE A 72 7.25 6.44 8.25
C PHE A 72 5.88 6.11 8.87
N ASN A 73 5.77 5.04 9.65
CA ASN A 73 4.52 4.73 10.35
C ASN A 73 4.15 5.85 11.34
N LEU A 74 5.12 6.35 12.11
CA LEU A 74 4.91 7.51 13.00
C LEU A 74 4.52 8.76 12.21
N LEU A 75 5.20 9.02 11.09
CA LEU A 75 4.92 10.20 10.27
C LEU A 75 3.51 10.16 9.67
N VAL A 76 3.10 9.03 9.08
CA VAL A 76 1.77 8.90 8.46
C VAL A 76 0.68 9.06 9.52
N ASP A 77 0.86 8.47 10.70
CA ASP A 77 -0.06 8.61 11.82
C ASP A 77 -0.14 10.08 12.29
N ALA A 78 1.00 10.75 12.50
CA ALA A 78 1.06 12.15 12.88
C ALA A 78 0.39 13.09 11.85
N VAL A 79 0.59 12.82 10.55
CA VAL A 79 -0.08 13.55 9.46
C VAL A 79 -1.59 13.36 9.52
N SER A 80 -2.05 12.11 9.70
CA SER A 80 -3.50 11.80 9.73
C SER A 80 -4.23 12.52 10.88
N GLN A 81 -3.52 12.76 11.99
CA GLN A 81 -4.05 13.44 13.17
C GLN A 81 -3.94 14.97 13.08
N ASN A 82 -3.12 15.51 12.17
CA ASN A 82 -2.88 16.94 12.05
C ASN A 82 -3.84 17.59 11.04
N LYS A 83 -4.99 18.04 11.55
CA LYS A 83 -6.04 18.70 10.76
C LYS A 83 -5.55 19.92 9.99
N GLU A 84 -4.86 20.82 10.68
CA GLU A 84 -4.38 22.06 10.09
C GLU A 84 -3.41 21.77 8.93
N PHE A 85 -2.52 20.79 9.09
CA PHE A 85 -1.60 20.38 8.05
C PHE A 85 -2.32 19.82 6.81
N LEU A 86 -3.30 18.92 6.99
CA LEU A 86 -4.06 18.35 5.87
C LEU A 86 -4.90 19.42 5.15
N GLU A 87 -5.56 20.32 5.90
CA GLU A 87 -6.33 21.44 5.36
C GLU A 87 -5.45 22.36 4.51
N GLN A 88 -4.30 22.79 5.04
CA GLN A 88 -3.39 23.69 4.34
C GLN A 88 -2.77 23.01 3.11
N THR A 89 -2.31 21.77 3.26
CA THR A 89 -1.63 21.00 2.21
C THR A 89 -2.53 20.72 1.01
N LEU A 90 -3.81 20.43 1.25
CA LEU A 90 -4.75 20.02 0.21
C LEU A 90 -5.66 21.16 -0.28
N ALA A 91 -5.56 22.37 0.28
CA ALA A 91 -6.44 23.51 -0.04
C ALA A 91 -6.50 23.88 -1.53
N SER A 92 -5.38 23.83 -2.25
CA SER A 92 -5.35 24.06 -3.71
C SER A 92 -5.86 22.84 -4.46
N THR A 93 -5.43 21.64 -4.03
CA THR A 93 -5.75 20.35 -4.64
C THR A 93 -7.25 20.10 -4.73
N ILE A 94 -7.99 20.29 -3.64
CA ILE A 94 -9.44 20.03 -3.61
C ILE A 94 -10.27 20.98 -4.49
N LYS A 95 -9.67 22.07 -4.99
CA LYS A 95 -10.33 22.97 -5.95
C LYS A 95 -10.25 22.47 -7.39
N VAL A 96 -9.29 21.60 -7.68
CA VAL A 96 -8.97 21.15 -9.05
C VAL A 96 -9.12 19.63 -9.23
N ASP A 97 -9.19 18.85 -8.14
CA ASP A 97 -9.35 17.40 -8.18
C ASP A 97 -10.60 16.95 -7.39
N ASP A 98 -11.68 16.60 -8.10
CA ASP A 98 -12.97 16.19 -7.50
C ASP A 98 -12.83 14.96 -6.60
N PHE A 99 -11.95 14.01 -6.96
CA PHE A 99 -11.73 12.80 -6.16
C PHE A 99 -11.18 13.15 -4.78
N THR A 100 -10.08 13.91 -4.72
CA THR A 100 -9.50 14.37 -3.46
C THR A 100 -10.48 15.27 -2.71
N ALA A 101 -11.24 16.13 -3.40
CA ALA A 101 -12.24 16.98 -2.78
C ALA A 101 -13.35 16.19 -2.06
N ARG A 102 -13.81 15.07 -2.64
CA ARG A 102 -14.82 14.21 -2.02
C ARG A 102 -14.27 13.39 -0.85
N LEU A 103 -13.04 12.88 -0.95
CA LEU A 103 -12.35 12.27 0.20
C LEU A 103 -12.22 13.28 1.34
N PHE A 104 -11.82 14.51 1.02
CA PHE A 104 -11.67 15.59 1.98
C PHE A 104 -13.01 16.00 2.61
N ARG A 105 -14.11 15.98 1.85
CA ARG A 105 -15.46 16.25 2.39
C ARG A 105 -15.89 15.20 3.41
N ILE A 106 -15.60 13.92 3.17
CA ILE A 106 -15.85 12.87 4.16
C ILE A 106 -15.02 13.11 5.41
N TYR A 107 -13.73 13.45 5.24
CA TYR A 107 -12.84 13.79 6.34
C TYR A 107 -13.38 14.94 7.20
N THR A 108 -13.79 16.06 6.59
CA THR A 108 -14.34 17.21 7.34
C THR A 108 -15.63 16.84 8.06
N GLN A 109 -16.55 16.14 7.40
CA GLN A 109 -17.82 15.75 8.00
C GLN A 109 -17.61 14.80 9.20
N VAL A 110 -16.71 13.83 9.09
CA VAL A 110 -16.42 12.88 10.16
C VAL A 110 -15.78 13.56 11.38
N LEU A 111 -14.96 14.60 11.15
CA LEU A 111 -14.42 15.42 12.23
C LEU A 111 -15.49 16.30 12.90
N GLU A 112 -16.38 16.90 12.11
CA GLU A 112 -17.50 17.72 12.63
C GLU A 112 -18.48 16.88 13.48
N GLU A 113 -18.79 15.65 13.05
CA GLU A 113 -19.60 14.71 13.81
C GLU A 113 -18.88 14.11 15.03
N GLY A 114 -17.55 14.25 15.09
CA GLY A 114 -16.68 13.60 16.06
C GLY A 114 -16.41 12.12 15.74
N LEU A 115 -15.15 11.70 15.85
CA LEU A 115 -14.73 10.34 15.53
C LEU A 115 -15.45 9.29 16.38
N ALA A 116 -16.07 8.31 15.71
CA ALA A 116 -16.68 7.16 16.37
C ALA A 116 -15.66 6.08 16.73
N GLN A 117 -14.65 5.91 15.86
CA GLN A 117 -13.59 4.92 16.07
C GLN A 117 -12.64 5.36 17.18
N THR A 118 -12.18 4.39 17.97
CA THR A 118 -11.22 4.60 19.06
C THR A 118 -9.93 3.80 18.88
N VAL A 119 -9.87 2.98 17.82
CA VAL A 119 -8.73 2.14 17.46
C VAL A 119 -8.40 2.46 16.01
N PHE A 120 -7.11 2.58 15.71
CA PHE A 120 -6.58 3.02 14.42
C PHE A 120 -5.56 2.00 13.93
N LEU A 121 -5.55 1.73 12.61
CA LEU A 121 -4.64 0.76 11.99
C LEU A 121 -4.20 1.22 10.61
N GLY A 122 -2.90 1.36 10.42
CA GLY A 122 -2.28 1.54 9.10
C GLY A 122 -1.62 0.25 8.60
N ILE A 123 -2.02 -0.20 7.41
CA ILE A 123 -1.26 -1.18 6.63
C ILE A 123 -0.78 -0.45 5.38
N ASN A 124 0.50 -0.11 5.37
CA ASN A 124 1.11 0.69 4.32
C ASN A 124 2.31 -0.04 3.68
N ARG A 125 2.76 0.47 2.53
CA ARG A 125 3.99 0.04 1.86
C ARG A 125 4.74 1.27 1.38
N SER A 126 5.96 1.45 1.86
CA SER A 126 6.86 2.50 1.36
C SER A 126 7.71 1.93 0.24
N ASP A 127 7.62 2.53 -0.94
CA ASP A 127 8.27 2.05 -2.16
C ASP A 127 9.51 2.88 -2.47
N TYR A 128 10.60 2.22 -2.84
CA TYR A 128 11.91 2.84 -3.08
C TYR A 128 12.55 2.38 -4.39
N MET A 129 13.36 3.25 -4.97
CA MET A 129 14.35 2.90 -6.00
C MET A 129 15.75 3.29 -5.55
N PHE A 130 16.75 2.71 -6.20
CA PHE A 130 18.15 3.07 -5.99
C PHE A 130 18.57 4.07 -7.06
N ASP A 131 18.82 5.30 -6.64
CA ASP A 131 19.39 6.34 -7.50
C ASP A 131 20.91 6.17 -7.51
N CYS A 132 21.49 5.83 -8.66
CA CYS A 132 22.92 5.53 -8.79
C CYS A 132 23.80 6.77 -9.02
N GLY A 133 23.23 7.99 -9.04
CA GLY A 133 24.01 9.23 -9.18
C GLY A 133 24.92 9.26 -10.41
N LEU A 134 25.80 10.27 -10.47
CA LEU A 134 26.86 10.35 -11.50
C LEU A 134 28.16 9.68 -11.04
N ASP A 135 28.38 9.58 -9.72
CA ASP A 135 29.54 8.96 -9.09
C ASP A 135 29.40 7.44 -8.92
N GLY A 136 28.24 6.88 -9.26
CA GLY A 136 27.93 5.45 -9.15
C GLY A 136 27.48 5.01 -7.76
N THR A 137 27.40 5.93 -6.78
CA THR A 137 26.97 5.61 -5.43
C THR A 137 25.46 5.49 -5.37
N ALA A 138 24.95 4.28 -5.11
CA ALA A 138 23.52 4.04 -4.99
C ALA A 138 22.95 4.63 -3.69
N ALA A 139 21.93 5.47 -3.81
CA ALA A 139 21.17 6.03 -2.69
C ALA A 139 19.73 5.52 -2.71
N LEU A 140 19.18 5.21 -1.53
CA LEU A 140 17.78 4.84 -1.38
C LEU A 140 16.88 6.07 -1.54
N ARG A 141 16.03 6.11 -2.56
CA ARG A 141 15.07 7.19 -2.79
C ARG A 141 13.64 6.67 -2.77
N GLN A 142 12.80 7.28 -1.95
CA GLN A 142 11.39 6.95 -1.85
C GLN A 142 10.66 7.43 -3.11
N ILE A 143 9.89 6.53 -3.71
CA ILE A 143 9.01 6.81 -4.84
C ILE A 143 7.65 7.29 -4.34
N GLU A 144 7.09 6.59 -3.36
CA GLU A 144 5.80 6.88 -2.74
C GLU A 144 5.62 6.07 -1.45
N ILE A 145 4.59 6.41 -0.69
CA ILE A 145 4.06 5.58 0.39
C ILE A 145 2.59 5.26 0.11
N ASN A 146 2.28 3.98 -0.04
CA ASN A 146 0.94 3.48 -0.30
C ASN A 146 0.24 3.26 1.04
N THR A 147 -0.73 4.12 1.40
CA THR A 147 -1.46 4.02 2.69
C THR A 147 -2.82 3.33 2.58
N ILE A 148 -3.33 3.12 1.37
CA ILE A 148 -4.58 2.40 1.09
C ILE A 148 -4.32 1.20 0.18
N ALA A 149 -5.00 0.08 0.45
CA ALA A 149 -4.97 -1.13 -0.40
C ALA A 149 -3.56 -1.62 -0.77
N ALA A 150 -2.58 -1.44 0.14
CA ALA A 150 -1.20 -1.89 -0.03
C ALA A 150 -1.16 -3.42 -0.30
N SER A 151 -0.99 -3.76 -1.57
CA SER A 151 -1.14 -5.12 -2.11
C SER A 151 0.18 -5.89 -2.12
N PHE A 152 0.10 -7.16 -2.50
CA PHE A 152 1.21 -8.11 -2.71
C PHE A 152 1.92 -8.63 -1.45
N GLY A 153 1.51 -8.19 -0.26
CA GLY A 153 2.02 -8.77 0.99
C GLY A 153 1.70 -10.28 1.15
N GLY A 154 0.64 -10.75 0.50
CA GLY A 154 0.24 -12.15 0.45
C GLY A 154 1.06 -12.98 -0.52
N LEU A 155 1.20 -12.56 -1.78
CA LEU A 155 1.93 -13.35 -2.78
C LEU A 155 3.45 -13.34 -2.52
N THR A 156 4.01 -12.21 -2.07
CA THR A 156 5.44 -12.08 -1.79
C THR A 156 5.90 -12.95 -0.61
N SER A 157 4.96 -13.44 0.22
CA SER A 157 5.29 -14.41 1.27
C SER A 157 5.69 -15.79 0.73
N ARG A 158 5.58 -16.01 -0.58
CA ARG A 158 5.74 -17.31 -1.25
C ARG A 158 6.79 -17.31 -2.35
N THR A 159 7.12 -16.14 -2.90
CA THR A 159 8.06 -16.01 -4.03
C THR A 159 9.51 -16.35 -3.65
N ALA A 160 9.91 -16.13 -2.39
CA ALA A 160 11.25 -16.48 -1.92
C ALA A 160 11.53 -17.99 -2.04
N ASP A 161 10.51 -18.83 -1.83
CA ASP A 161 10.65 -20.28 -1.96
C ASP A 161 10.76 -20.71 -3.42
N VAL A 162 10.05 -20.03 -4.33
CA VAL A 162 10.18 -20.22 -5.78
C VAL A 162 11.61 -19.89 -6.22
N HIS A 163 12.15 -18.74 -5.83
CA HIS A 163 13.53 -18.37 -6.16
C HIS A 163 14.56 -19.33 -5.58
N ARG A 164 14.35 -19.83 -4.35
CA ARG A 164 15.24 -20.82 -3.74
C ARG A 164 15.27 -22.11 -4.54
N LEU A 165 14.12 -22.59 -4.99
CA LEU A 165 14.04 -23.79 -5.83
C LEU A 165 14.73 -23.59 -7.18
N VAL A 166 14.48 -22.47 -7.86
CA VAL A 166 15.10 -22.14 -9.15
C VAL A 166 16.62 -22.10 -9.04
N LEU A 167 17.15 -21.43 -8.00
CA LEU A 167 18.59 -21.37 -7.76
C LEU A 167 19.18 -22.76 -7.50
N ASN A 168 18.51 -23.61 -6.73
CA ASN A 168 18.97 -24.98 -6.50
C ASN A 168 19.02 -25.81 -7.79
N VAL A 169 18.03 -25.69 -8.68
CA VAL A 169 18.03 -26.38 -9.98
C VAL A 169 19.17 -25.91 -10.86
N LEU A 170 19.51 -24.63 -10.81
CA LEU A 170 20.64 -24.06 -11.51
C LEU A 170 22.01 -24.37 -10.86
N GLY A 171 22.05 -25.15 -9.78
CA GLY A 171 23.27 -25.45 -9.04
C GLY A 171 23.83 -24.29 -8.21
N LYS A 172 23.03 -23.23 -7.99
CA LYS A 172 23.36 -21.98 -7.27
C LYS A 172 22.94 -22.06 -5.79
N THR A 173 23.36 -23.13 -5.11
CA THR A 173 22.91 -23.45 -3.74
C THR A 173 23.45 -22.46 -2.70
N GLU A 174 24.64 -21.89 -2.93
CA GLU A 174 25.20 -20.84 -2.08
C GLU A 174 24.33 -19.57 -2.15
N GLU A 175 23.99 -19.12 -3.35
CA GLU A 175 23.12 -17.95 -3.55
C GLU A 175 21.72 -18.19 -3.00
N ALA A 176 21.19 -19.42 -3.13
CA ALA A 176 19.91 -19.82 -2.57
C ALA A 176 19.88 -19.69 -1.03
N SER A 177 21.03 -19.89 -0.36
CA SER A 177 21.15 -19.75 1.10
C SER A 177 21.11 -18.29 1.57
N HIS A 178 21.40 -17.34 0.69
CA HIS A 178 21.37 -15.91 0.98
C HIS A 178 19.97 -15.28 0.84
N LEU A 179 18.99 -16.02 0.31
CA LEU A 179 17.61 -15.55 0.19
C LEU A 179 16.96 -15.38 1.57
N LEU A 180 16.47 -14.17 1.82
CA LEU A 180 15.81 -13.83 3.08
C LEU A 180 14.41 -14.45 3.16
N PRO A 181 14.00 -14.96 4.34
CA PRO A 181 12.60 -15.31 4.55
C PRO A 181 11.75 -14.04 4.50
N ASN A 182 10.58 -14.14 3.88
CA ASN A 182 9.64 -13.03 3.79
C ASN A 182 8.23 -13.53 4.06
N ASN A 183 7.54 -12.95 5.05
CA ASN A 183 6.12 -13.26 5.31
C ASN A 183 5.35 -12.02 5.76
N PRO A 184 5.08 -11.08 4.84
CA PRO A 184 4.31 -9.88 5.16
C PRO A 184 2.87 -10.23 5.53
N ALA A 185 2.24 -11.21 4.86
CA ALA A 185 0.87 -11.65 5.11
C ALA A 185 0.59 -11.91 6.60
N LYS A 186 1.50 -12.59 7.29
CA LYS A 186 1.43 -12.83 8.74
C LYS A 186 1.46 -11.52 9.54
N GLY A 187 2.36 -10.60 9.21
CA GLY A 187 2.45 -9.29 9.87
C GLY A 187 1.19 -8.43 9.66
N LEU A 188 0.67 -8.41 8.43
CA LEU A 188 -0.57 -7.70 8.08
C LEU A 188 -1.76 -8.26 8.87
N ALA A 189 -1.90 -9.58 8.90
CA ALA A 189 -2.96 -10.24 9.65
C ALA A 189 -2.83 -10.02 11.17
N LEU A 190 -1.60 -9.95 11.71
CA LEU A 190 -1.38 -9.62 13.13
C LEU A 190 -1.85 -8.20 13.45
N GLY A 191 -1.61 -7.22 12.57
CA GLY A 191 -2.12 -5.85 12.73
C GLY A 191 -3.65 -5.80 12.75
N ILE A 192 -4.30 -6.48 11.80
CA ILE A 192 -5.76 -6.58 11.73
C ILE A 192 -6.33 -7.31 12.95
N ALA A 193 -5.73 -8.43 13.34
CA ALA A 193 -6.13 -9.19 14.52
C ALA A 193 -6.03 -8.32 15.78
N LYS A 194 -4.96 -7.53 15.91
CA LYS A 194 -4.79 -6.63 17.06
C LYS A 194 -5.86 -5.53 17.10
N ALA A 195 -6.20 -4.96 15.95
CA ALA A 195 -7.29 -3.99 15.85
C ALA A 195 -8.66 -4.61 16.21
N TRP A 196 -8.92 -5.83 15.75
CA TRP A 196 -10.13 -6.59 16.08
C TRP A 196 -10.22 -6.91 17.58
N GLU A 197 -9.12 -7.32 18.21
CA GLU A 197 -9.02 -7.54 19.65
C GLU A 197 -9.33 -6.27 20.45
N LEU A 198 -8.74 -5.13 20.05
CA LEU A 198 -8.94 -3.84 20.70
C LEU A 198 -10.35 -3.28 20.49
N TYR A 199 -11.01 -3.62 19.38
CA TYR A 199 -12.43 -3.30 19.18
C TYR A 199 -13.33 -3.99 20.23
N GLY A 200 -13.00 -5.24 20.59
CA GLY A 200 -13.51 -5.90 21.79
C GLY A 200 -14.82 -6.69 21.65
N SER A 201 -15.28 -6.99 20.43
CA SER A 201 -16.48 -7.82 20.18
C SER A 201 -16.10 -9.13 19.49
N GLN A 202 -16.19 -10.25 20.22
CA GLN A 202 -15.90 -11.59 19.66
C GLN A 202 -16.88 -12.02 18.54
N ARG A 203 -18.06 -11.41 18.48
CA ARG A 203 -19.08 -11.70 17.44
C ARG A 203 -18.84 -10.90 16.15
N ALA A 204 -18.06 -9.84 16.23
CA ALA A 204 -17.81 -8.95 15.11
C ALA A 204 -16.84 -9.57 14.09
N VAL A 205 -17.01 -9.21 12.83
CA VAL A 205 -16.18 -9.69 11.72
C VAL A 205 -15.12 -8.68 11.31
N VAL A 206 -14.08 -9.17 10.64
CA VAL A 206 -13.25 -8.36 9.77
C VAL A 206 -13.90 -8.34 8.38
N MET A 207 -14.20 -7.16 7.86
CA MET A 207 -14.75 -6.99 6.52
C MET A 207 -13.66 -6.51 5.57
N PHE A 208 -13.33 -7.33 4.58
CA PHE A 208 -12.54 -6.89 3.44
C PHE A 208 -13.49 -6.18 2.47
N LEU A 209 -13.23 -4.89 2.19
CA LEU A 209 -13.93 -4.14 1.16
C LEU A 209 -13.22 -4.33 -0.17
N VAL A 210 -13.88 -4.95 -1.15
CA VAL A 210 -13.21 -5.55 -2.31
C VAL A 210 -13.84 -5.13 -3.63
N GLU A 211 -12.99 -5.06 -4.66
CA GLU A 211 -13.36 -4.79 -6.05
C GLU A 211 -14.30 -5.86 -6.62
N GLU A 212 -15.16 -5.45 -7.56
CA GLU A 212 -16.01 -6.37 -8.33
C GLU A 212 -15.17 -7.30 -9.21
N VAL A 213 -14.21 -6.72 -9.94
CA VAL A 213 -13.24 -7.42 -10.80
C VAL A 213 -11.98 -7.63 -9.97
N GLN A 214 -11.57 -8.89 -9.74
CA GLN A 214 -10.50 -9.13 -8.79
C GLN A 214 -9.54 -10.24 -9.20
N ARG A 215 -8.58 -9.86 -10.03
CA ARG A 215 -7.52 -10.78 -10.46
C ARG A 215 -6.58 -11.17 -9.31
N ASN A 216 -6.33 -10.26 -8.38
CA ASN A 216 -5.38 -10.45 -7.28
C ASN A 216 -6.03 -11.01 -6.00
N ILE A 217 -7.07 -11.83 -6.11
CA ILE A 217 -7.78 -12.36 -4.93
C ILE A 217 -6.88 -13.23 -4.03
N PHE A 218 -5.93 -13.97 -4.61
CA PHE A 218 -5.07 -14.89 -3.85
C PHE A 218 -4.13 -14.16 -2.89
N ASP A 219 -3.68 -12.95 -3.25
CA ASP A 219 -2.96 -12.07 -2.33
C ASP A 219 -3.76 -11.77 -1.06
N GLN A 220 -5.06 -11.50 -1.22
CA GLN A 220 -5.95 -11.23 -0.10
C GLN A 220 -6.21 -12.48 0.73
N ARG A 221 -6.42 -13.62 0.06
CA ARG A 221 -6.65 -14.91 0.73
C ARG A 221 -5.47 -15.33 1.60
N CYS A 222 -4.23 -14.96 1.28
CA CYS A 222 -3.11 -15.18 2.20
C CYS A 222 -3.33 -14.50 3.56
N VAL A 223 -3.81 -13.26 3.57
CA VAL A 223 -4.11 -12.52 4.81
C VAL A 223 -5.36 -13.09 5.50
N GLU A 224 -6.38 -13.49 4.74
CA GLU A 224 -7.57 -14.13 5.29
C GLU A 224 -7.25 -15.46 5.98
N ASN A 225 -6.43 -16.31 5.37
CA ASN A 225 -6.02 -17.59 5.94
C ASN A 225 -5.32 -17.39 7.28
N GLU A 226 -4.45 -16.38 7.37
CA GLU A 226 -3.80 -16.00 8.62
C GLU A 226 -4.83 -15.58 9.69
N LEU A 227 -5.88 -14.82 9.33
CA LEU A 227 -6.96 -14.46 10.26
C LEU A 227 -7.81 -15.68 10.67
N TRP A 228 -8.14 -16.57 9.74
CA TRP A 228 -8.90 -17.80 10.01
C TRP A 228 -8.14 -18.76 10.91
N ASN A 229 -6.82 -18.88 10.75
CA ASN A 229 -5.95 -19.64 11.65
C ASN A 229 -5.95 -19.09 13.09
N ARG A 230 -6.43 -17.85 13.29
CA ARG A 230 -6.64 -17.20 14.60
C ARG A 230 -8.11 -17.20 15.03
N ASN A 231 -8.98 -17.93 14.33
CA ASN A 231 -10.42 -17.99 14.55
C ASN A 231 -11.14 -16.63 14.38
N ILE A 232 -10.57 -15.70 13.59
CA ILE A 232 -11.19 -14.42 13.28
C ILE A 232 -11.98 -14.56 11.98
N ARG A 233 -13.29 -14.30 12.05
CA ARG A 233 -14.18 -14.41 10.88
C ARG A 233 -13.97 -13.24 9.93
N VAL A 234 -13.77 -13.57 8.66
CA VAL A 234 -13.66 -12.60 7.56
C VAL A 234 -14.87 -12.68 6.64
N VAL A 235 -15.39 -11.52 6.24
CA VAL A 235 -16.37 -11.40 5.15
C VAL A 235 -15.84 -10.46 4.07
N ARG A 236 -16.28 -10.69 2.83
CA ARG A 236 -15.90 -9.89 1.67
C ARG A 236 -17.15 -9.17 1.20
N LYS A 237 -17.11 -7.84 1.16
CA LYS A 237 -18.23 -6.98 0.77
C LYS A 237 -17.73 -5.93 -0.22
N ARG A 238 -18.62 -5.44 -1.06
CA ARG A 238 -18.40 -4.35 -2.02
C ARG A 238 -19.05 -3.08 -1.48
N PHE A 239 -18.74 -1.92 -2.06
CA PHE A 239 -19.44 -0.68 -1.70
C PHE A 239 -20.96 -0.79 -1.86
N ARG A 240 -21.45 -1.43 -2.94
CA ARG A 240 -22.89 -1.67 -3.12
C ARG A 240 -23.53 -2.48 -1.99
N ASP A 241 -22.82 -3.48 -1.45
CA ASP A 241 -23.35 -4.31 -0.37
C ASP A 241 -23.45 -3.48 0.93
N VAL A 242 -22.49 -2.58 1.15
CA VAL A 242 -22.52 -1.62 2.27
C VAL A 242 -23.62 -0.57 2.07
N PHE A 243 -23.84 -0.09 0.85
CA PHE A 243 -24.92 0.84 0.55
C PHE A 243 -26.30 0.22 0.81
N GLU A 244 -26.52 -1.00 0.32
CA GLU A 244 -27.83 -1.68 0.39
C GLU A 244 -28.13 -2.27 1.77
N GLN A 245 -27.10 -2.76 2.48
CA GLN A 245 -27.27 -3.60 3.67
C GLN A 245 -26.52 -3.06 4.90
N GLY A 246 -25.81 -1.95 4.74
CA GLY A 246 -25.06 -1.30 5.81
C GLY A 246 -25.95 -0.42 6.69
N SER A 247 -25.70 -0.45 7.99
CA SER A 247 -26.38 0.41 8.95
C SER A 247 -25.50 0.69 10.17
N LEU A 248 -25.82 1.77 10.87
CA LEU A 248 -25.20 2.13 12.14
C LEU A 248 -26.24 2.02 13.26
N ASP A 249 -25.87 1.42 14.38
CA ASP A 249 -26.71 1.48 15.59
C ASP A 249 -26.54 2.81 16.35
N ALA A 250 -27.23 2.95 17.49
CA ALA A 250 -27.17 4.15 18.32
C ALA A 250 -25.76 4.49 18.84
N SER A 251 -24.86 3.49 18.93
CA SER A 251 -23.45 3.66 19.31
C SER A 251 -22.51 3.74 18.10
N ARG A 252 -23.08 3.95 16.90
CA ARG A 252 -22.38 3.96 15.61
C ARG A 252 -21.61 2.67 15.31
N ARG A 253 -21.99 1.53 15.87
CA ARG A 253 -21.43 0.24 15.47
C ARG A 253 -21.93 -0.12 14.08
N LEU A 254 -21.01 -0.56 13.23
CA LEU A 254 -21.32 -0.92 11.85
C LEU A 254 -21.94 -2.32 11.80
N TYR A 255 -23.08 -2.44 11.13
CA TYR A 255 -23.64 -3.72 10.72
C TYR A 255 -23.76 -3.75 9.21
N VAL A 256 -23.30 -4.84 8.59
CA VAL A 256 -23.55 -5.12 7.17
C VAL A 256 -24.15 -6.51 7.11
N ASP A 257 -25.34 -6.64 6.51
CA ASP A 257 -26.04 -7.94 6.38
C ASP A 257 -26.28 -8.59 7.77
N GLY A 258 -26.68 -7.77 8.74
CA GLY A 258 -26.93 -8.17 10.12
C GLY A 258 -25.68 -8.53 10.95
N GLN A 259 -24.48 -8.42 10.38
CA GLN A 259 -23.23 -8.77 11.07
C GLN A 259 -22.50 -7.53 11.56
N GLU A 260 -22.17 -7.49 12.85
CA GLU A 260 -21.33 -6.44 13.43
C GLU A 260 -19.93 -6.49 12.79
N VAL A 261 -19.41 -5.35 12.34
CA VAL A 261 -18.09 -5.23 11.72
C VAL A 261 -17.15 -4.50 12.68
N ALA A 262 -16.04 -5.15 13.04
CA ALA A 262 -15.00 -4.58 13.91
C ALA A 262 -13.92 -3.84 13.11
N VAL A 263 -13.52 -4.39 11.95
CA VAL A 263 -12.47 -3.82 11.10
C VAL A 263 -12.95 -3.80 9.65
N VAL A 264 -12.78 -2.66 8.99
CA VAL A 264 -12.98 -2.45 7.55
C VAL A 264 -11.60 -2.37 6.92
N TYR A 265 -11.19 -3.42 6.21
CA TYR A 265 -9.91 -3.45 5.49
C TYR A 265 -10.13 -3.19 4.01
N TYR A 266 -9.67 -2.02 3.55
CA TYR A 266 -9.89 -1.57 2.17
C TYR A 266 -8.92 -2.26 1.20
N ARG A 267 -9.50 -2.93 0.20
CA ARG A 267 -8.82 -3.44 -0.99
C ARG A 267 -9.42 -2.84 -2.27
N GLU A 268 -10.16 -1.73 -2.13
CA GLU A 268 -10.75 -0.88 -3.17
C GLU A 268 -10.88 0.56 -2.61
N GLY A 269 -11.28 1.54 -3.42
CA GLY A 269 -11.59 2.90 -2.97
C GLY A 269 -10.44 3.90 -3.11
N TYR A 270 -9.40 3.53 -3.87
CA TYR A 270 -8.19 4.33 -4.09
C TYR A 270 -8.15 5.01 -5.47
N VAL A 271 -9.11 4.73 -6.36
CA VAL A 271 -9.25 5.38 -7.67
C VAL A 271 -10.68 5.94 -7.85
N PRO A 272 -10.88 7.05 -8.59
CA PRO A 272 -12.20 7.67 -8.74
C PRO A 272 -13.22 6.81 -9.50
N GLN A 273 -12.78 5.93 -10.39
CA GLN A 273 -13.64 5.14 -11.27
C GLN A 273 -14.54 4.15 -10.51
N VAL A 274 -14.19 3.80 -9.27
CA VAL A 274 -15.01 2.92 -8.42
C VAL A 274 -16.13 3.68 -7.70
N TYR A 275 -16.18 5.01 -7.79
CA TYR A 275 -17.11 5.82 -7.02
C TYR A 275 -18.22 6.43 -7.88
N ASP A 276 -19.40 5.83 -7.79
CA ASP A 276 -20.66 6.52 -8.03
C ASP A 276 -21.19 7.17 -6.73
N GLN A 277 -22.39 7.75 -6.79
CA GLN A 277 -23.01 8.41 -5.64
C GLN A 277 -23.25 7.44 -4.47
N GLN A 278 -23.68 6.20 -4.76
CA GLN A 278 -23.97 5.19 -3.74
C GLN A 278 -22.69 4.74 -3.03
N ASN A 279 -21.60 4.59 -3.78
CA ASN A 279 -20.31 4.20 -3.22
C ASN A 279 -19.70 5.32 -2.37
N TRP A 280 -19.95 6.60 -2.71
CA TRP A 280 -19.59 7.72 -1.83
C TRP A 280 -20.39 7.71 -0.52
N GLU A 281 -21.68 7.43 -0.57
CA GLU A 281 -22.54 7.32 0.62
C GLU A 281 -22.14 6.13 1.50
N ALA A 282 -21.84 4.99 0.89
CA ALA A 282 -21.29 3.82 1.58
C ALA A 282 -19.94 4.15 2.24
N ARG A 283 -19.03 4.84 1.53
CA ARG A 283 -17.75 5.24 2.12
C ARG A 283 -17.94 6.15 3.33
N LEU A 284 -18.83 7.13 3.25
CA LEU A 284 -19.17 8.00 4.37
C LEU A 284 -19.76 7.21 5.55
N LEU A 285 -20.67 6.25 5.30
CA LEU A 285 -21.23 5.37 6.33
C LEU A 285 -20.14 4.60 7.08
N LEU A 286 -19.16 4.04 6.34
CA LEU A 286 -18.02 3.32 6.92
C LEU A 286 -17.18 4.23 7.82
N GLU A 287 -16.81 5.42 7.35
CA GLU A 287 -15.94 6.34 8.09
C GLU A 287 -16.61 6.89 9.36
N ARG A 288 -17.93 7.13 9.31
CA ARG A 288 -18.75 7.54 10.47
C ARG A 288 -18.91 6.44 11.52
N SER A 289 -18.62 5.19 11.18
CA SER A 289 -18.77 4.05 12.08
C SER A 289 -17.64 3.91 13.09
N ARG A 290 -17.93 3.21 14.20
CA ARG A 290 -16.97 2.83 15.24
C ARG A 290 -15.98 1.75 14.78
N ALA A 291 -16.24 1.05 13.67
CA ALA A 291 -15.31 0.05 13.14
C ALA A 291 -13.94 0.70 12.89
N VAL A 292 -12.88 -0.08 13.05
CA VAL A 292 -11.52 0.33 12.71
C VAL A 292 -11.40 0.35 11.20
N LYS A 293 -10.98 1.47 10.62
CA LYS A 293 -10.72 1.54 9.19
C LYS A 293 -9.23 1.30 8.93
N CYS A 294 -8.93 0.55 7.87
CA CYS A 294 -7.56 0.29 7.45
C CYS A 294 -7.43 0.57 5.94
N PRO A 295 -7.07 1.80 5.55
CA PRO A 295 -6.89 3.00 6.39
C PRO A 295 -8.21 3.74 6.65
N ASP A 296 -8.25 4.61 7.66
CA ASP A 296 -9.28 5.67 7.71
C ASP A 296 -9.05 6.76 6.65
N ILE A 297 -10.05 7.61 6.46
CA ILE A 297 -10.02 8.66 5.44
C ILE A 297 -8.83 9.62 5.59
N ALA A 298 -8.43 9.97 6.82
CA ALA A 298 -7.31 10.89 7.06
C ALA A 298 -5.98 10.25 6.70
N THR A 299 -5.81 8.97 7.03
CA THR A 299 -4.64 8.15 6.67
C THR A 299 -4.57 7.91 5.16
N GLN A 300 -5.71 7.78 4.46
CA GLN A 300 -5.72 7.78 3.00
C GLN A 300 -5.25 9.13 2.43
N LEU A 301 -5.73 10.25 2.96
CA LEU A 301 -5.29 11.59 2.53
C LEU A 301 -3.79 11.81 2.79
N ALA A 302 -3.26 11.27 3.90
CA ALA A 302 -1.83 11.30 4.22
C ALA A 302 -0.95 10.58 3.17
N GLY A 303 -1.51 9.64 2.40
CA GLY A 303 -0.81 8.94 1.32
C GLY A 303 -0.77 9.70 -0.01
N THR A 304 -1.46 10.84 -0.12
CA THR A 304 -1.51 11.59 -1.39
C THR A 304 -0.13 12.11 -1.80
N LYS A 305 0.11 12.19 -3.12
CA LYS A 305 1.38 12.68 -3.68
C LYS A 305 1.63 14.15 -3.30
N LYS A 306 0.57 14.95 -3.14
CA LYS A 306 0.68 16.33 -2.63
C LYS A 306 1.20 16.36 -1.20
N VAL A 307 0.70 15.50 -0.31
CA VAL A 307 1.24 15.37 1.06
C VAL A 307 2.69 14.94 1.03
N GLN A 308 3.05 13.92 0.24
CA GLN A 308 4.44 13.49 0.10
C GLN A 308 5.37 14.65 -0.31
N GLN A 309 4.92 15.50 -1.23
CA GLN A 309 5.68 16.69 -1.65
C GLN A 309 5.78 17.76 -0.55
N GLU A 310 4.70 18.05 0.18
CA GLU A 310 4.75 19.06 1.26
C GLU A 310 5.63 18.60 2.45
N LEU A 311 5.69 17.28 2.70
CA LEU A 311 6.57 16.68 3.70
C LEU A 311 8.06 16.90 3.43
N SER A 312 8.46 17.11 2.17
CA SER A 312 9.85 17.37 1.81
C SER A 312 10.31 18.81 2.04
N ARG A 313 9.38 19.73 2.39
CA ARG A 313 9.75 21.12 2.68
C ARG A 313 10.58 21.22 3.96
N PRO A 314 11.59 22.12 3.99
CA PRO A 314 12.37 22.36 5.20
C PRO A 314 11.48 22.70 6.41
N GLY A 315 11.71 22.02 7.53
CA GLY A 315 10.97 22.23 8.78
C GLY A 315 9.63 21.50 8.88
N THR A 316 9.09 20.89 7.82
CA THR A 316 7.80 20.19 7.89
C THR A 316 7.90 18.92 8.73
N LEU A 317 8.92 18.07 8.50
CA LEU A 317 9.12 16.85 9.29
C LEU A 317 9.33 17.15 10.78
N GLU A 318 10.09 18.19 11.10
CA GLU A 318 10.33 18.61 12.49
C GLU A 318 9.05 19.03 13.22
N LYS A 319 8.11 19.68 12.52
CA LYS A 319 6.81 20.06 13.08
C LYS A 319 5.90 18.87 13.32
N LEU A 320 5.97 17.85 12.46
CA LEU A 320 5.13 16.66 12.55
C LEU A 320 5.69 15.60 13.50
N LEU A 321 7.02 15.55 13.67
CA LEU A 321 7.71 14.61 14.56
C LEU A 321 8.57 15.37 15.60
N PRO A 322 7.97 16.22 16.43
CA PRO A 322 8.71 16.97 17.44
C PRO A 322 9.40 16.01 18.42
N GLY A 323 10.68 16.25 18.69
CA GLY A 323 11.48 15.40 19.60
C GLY A 323 12.04 14.12 18.97
N HIS A 324 11.85 13.89 17.67
CA HIS A 324 12.39 12.71 16.96
C HIS A 324 13.41 13.08 15.85
N PRO A 325 14.52 13.78 16.18
CA PRO A 325 15.47 14.28 15.18
C PRO A 325 16.14 13.16 14.36
N GLU A 326 16.34 11.98 14.94
CA GLU A 326 16.89 10.83 14.22
C GLU A 326 15.92 10.27 13.17
N ALA A 327 14.63 10.17 13.53
CA ALA A 327 13.57 9.74 12.60
C ALA A 327 13.46 10.73 11.43
N VAL A 328 13.46 12.03 11.75
CA VAL A 328 13.48 13.11 10.75
C VAL A 328 14.68 12.97 9.81
N THR A 329 15.87 12.69 10.34
CA THR A 329 17.09 12.51 9.56
C THR A 329 16.99 11.29 8.63
N ARG A 330 16.53 10.14 9.14
CA ARG A 330 16.37 8.91 8.36
C ARG A 330 15.33 9.05 7.25
N ILE A 331 14.17 9.65 7.56
CA ILE A 331 13.13 9.92 6.55
C ILE A 331 13.67 10.85 5.46
N ARG A 332 14.24 11.99 5.85
CA ARG A 332 14.76 13.00 4.91
C ARG A 332 15.82 12.44 3.98
N ALA A 333 16.68 11.55 4.48
CA ALA A 333 17.70 10.89 3.67
C ALA A 333 17.11 10.10 2.48
N THR A 334 15.84 9.68 2.55
CA THR A 334 15.14 8.96 1.49
C THR A 334 14.44 9.86 0.47
N PHE A 335 14.28 11.16 0.73
CA PHE A 335 13.55 12.02 -0.21
C PHE A 335 14.33 12.27 -1.50
N ALA A 336 13.63 12.22 -2.63
CA ALA A 336 14.10 12.72 -3.92
C ALA A 336 13.72 14.20 -4.09
N GLY A 337 13.96 14.76 -5.27
CA GLY A 337 13.42 16.07 -5.65
C GLY A 337 11.89 16.00 -5.75
N LEU A 338 11.20 16.69 -4.85
CA LEU A 338 9.74 16.79 -4.81
C LEU A 338 9.35 18.26 -4.86
N TYR A 339 8.47 18.63 -5.78
CA TYR A 339 8.23 20.03 -6.13
C TYR A 339 6.75 20.31 -6.30
N SER A 340 6.31 21.48 -5.81
CA SER A 340 4.95 21.96 -6.06
C SER A 340 4.83 22.54 -7.47
N LEU A 341 3.64 22.37 -8.07
CA LEU A 341 3.20 23.06 -9.29
C LEU A 341 2.05 24.04 -8.99
N ASP A 342 1.81 24.36 -7.72
CA ASP A 342 0.90 25.44 -7.35
C ASP A 342 1.38 26.77 -7.96
N LYS A 343 0.43 27.64 -8.33
CA LYS A 343 0.75 28.95 -8.92
C LYS A 343 1.65 29.75 -8.00
N GLY A 344 2.79 30.22 -8.54
CA GLY A 344 3.78 31.01 -7.81
C GLY A 344 5.18 30.77 -8.36
N GLU A 345 6.16 31.52 -7.86
CA GLU A 345 7.54 31.51 -8.34
C GLU A 345 8.17 30.10 -8.35
N GLU A 346 7.93 29.30 -7.30
CA GLU A 346 8.40 27.91 -7.24
C GLU A 346 7.81 27.07 -8.37
N GLY A 347 6.49 27.10 -8.53
CA GLY A 347 5.77 26.31 -9.53
C GLY A 347 6.16 26.69 -10.96
N ASP A 348 6.26 27.99 -11.24
CA ASP A 348 6.66 28.50 -12.56
C ASP A 348 8.09 28.08 -12.92
N ARG A 349 9.03 28.20 -11.96
CA ARG A 349 10.43 27.81 -12.16
C ARG A 349 10.59 26.31 -12.39
N ILE A 350 9.90 25.49 -11.59
CA ILE A 350 9.96 24.03 -11.72
C ILE A 350 9.31 23.60 -13.03
N THR A 351 8.18 24.21 -13.41
CA THR A 351 7.54 23.94 -14.71
C THR A 351 8.49 24.23 -15.86
N ALA A 352 9.16 25.39 -15.86
CA ALA A 352 10.14 25.72 -16.90
C ALA A 352 11.32 24.74 -16.94
N THR A 353 11.79 24.30 -15.77
CA THR A 353 12.90 23.33 -15.67
C THR A 353 12.49 21.95 -16.20
N ALA A 354 11.29 21.48 -15.85
CA ALA A 354 10.77 20.20 -16.31
C ALA A 354 10.48 20.21 -17.83
N ILE A 355 10.04 21.33 -18.39
CA ILE A 355 9.87 21.47 -19.85
C ILE A 355 11.23 21.44 -20.57
N ALA A 356 12.27 22.02 -19.97
CA ALA A 356 13.60 22.07 -20.56
C ALA A 356 14.33 20.70 -20.54
N ASP A 357 14.03 19.83 -19.57
CA ASP A 357 14.68 18.53 -19.39
C ASP A 357 13.67 17.46 -18.91
N PRO A 358 12.69 17.09 -19.76
CA PRO A 358 11.53 16.29 -19.35
C PRO A 358 11.87 14.87 -18.90
N ASP A 359 12.97 14.30 -19.40
CA ASP A 359 13.38 12.92 -19.09
C ASP A 359 13.84 12.75 -17.63
N ARG A 360 13.99 13.86 -16.88
CA ARG A 360 14.41 13.86 -15.47
C ARG A 360 13.27 14.09 -14.48
N PHE A 361 12.05 14.24 -14.96
CA PHE A 361 10.89 14.54 -14.11
C PHE A 361 9.76 13.54 -14.33
N VAL A 362 8.96 13.35 -13.28
CA VAL A 362 7.71 12.59 -13.34
C VAL A 362 6.59 13.50 -12.86
N LEU A 363 5.58 13.70 -13.70
CA LEU A 363 4.37 14.43 -13.33
C LEU A 363 3.34 13.45 -12.76
N LYS A 364 2.93 13.66 -11.50
CA LYS A 364 2.01 12.76 -10.79
C LYS A 364 0.68 13.44 -10.48
N PRO A 365 -0.47 12.90 -10.91
CA PRO A 365 -1.77 13.30 -10.37
C PRO A 365 -1.98 12.73 -8.96
N GLN A 366 -3.05 13.16 -8.27
CA GLN A 366 -3.44 12.59 -6.97
C GLN A 366 -4.18 11.26 -7.15
N ARG A 367 -3.48 10.23 -7.63
CA ARG A 367 -4.02 8.88 -7.89
C ARG A 367 -3.09 7.83 -7.30
N GLU A 368 -3.65 6.65 -7.09
CA GLU A 368 -2.96 5.44 -6.61
C GLU A 368 -3.20 4.28 -7.58
N GLY A 369 -2.37 3.23 -7.51
CA GLY A 369 -2.59 1.97 -8.23
C GLY A 369 -1.90 1.84 -9.60
N GLY A 370 -1.15 2.85 -10.03
CA GLY A 370 -0.38 2.85 -11.29
C GLY A 370 -1.23 3.08 -12.55
N GLY A 371 -0.61 3.70 -13.56
CA GLY A 371 -1.27 4.26 -14.75
C GLY A 371 -0.99 5.75 -14.84
#